data_AF-A0A085FPA7-F1
#
_entry.id   AF-A0A085FPA7-F1
#
_cell.length_a   1.000
_cell.length_b   1.000
_cell.length_c   1.000
_cell.angle_alpha   90.00
_cell.angle_beta   90.00
_cell.angle_gamma   90.00
#
_symmetry.space_group_name_H-M   'P 1'
#
loop_
_entity.id
_entity.type
_entity.pdbx_description
1 polymer ?
#
loop_
_entity_poly.entity_id
_entity_poly.type
_entity_poly.pdbx_seq_one_letter_code
_entity_poly.pdbx_strand_id
1 'polypeptide(L)' 'MDKEQIVEQLRGGYELYNRGTGWWLNAPKRASGAADAVKVDDDLMNALELDGTLRIIMLTRSMRAELPQ' A
#
# COMPACT_ATOMS: atom_id res chain seq x y z
N MET A 1 3.28 -11.97 1.98
CA MET A 1 2.97 -10.77 2.78
C MET A 1 1.50 -10.80 3.04
N ASP A 2 1.11 -10.65 4.29
CA ASP A 2 -0.26 -10.89 4.76
C ASP A 2 -0.95 -9.55 5.10
N LYS A 3 -2.27 -9.59 5.30
CA LYS A 3 -3.07 -8.39 5.61
C LYS A 3 -2.52 -7.61 6.81
N GLU A 4 -2.13 -8.32 7.86
CA GLU A 4 -1.68 -7.72 9.12
C GLU A 4 -0.35 -6.98 8.89
N GLN A 5 0.56 -7.57 8.12
CA GLN A 5 1.82 -6.93 7.76
C GLN A 5 1.60 -5.64 6.96
N ILE A 6 0.66 -5.62 6.02
CA ILE A 6 0.35 -4.42 5.24
C ILE A 6 -0.18 -3.30 6.16
N VAL A 7 -1.10 -3.64 7.05
CA VAL A 7 -1.67 -2.68 8.02
C VAL A 7 -0.59 -2.16 8.96
N GLU A 8 0.27 -3.03 9.50
CA GLU A 8 1.38 -2.63 10.37
C GLU A 8 2.36 -1.69 9.65
N GLN A 9 2.70 -1.98 8.40
CA GLN A 9 3.58 -1.12 7.61
C GLN A 9 2.94 0.24 7.32
N LEU A 10 1.65 0.26 6.94
CA LEU A 10 0.92 1.51 6.74
C LEU A 10 0.85 2.33 8.03
N ARG A 11 0.63 1.69 9.19
CA ARG A 11 0.73 2.35 10.51
C ARG A 11 2.15 2.85 10.82
N GLY A 12 3.16 2.14 10.34
CA GLY A 12 4.58 2.53 10.38
C GLY A 12 4.95 3.68 9.43
N GLY A 13 3.99 4.22 8.68
CA GLY A 13 4.19 5.33 7.75
C GLY A 13 4.61 4.91 6.34
N TYR A 14 4.51 3.63 6.00
CA TYR A 14 4.69 3.18 4.62
C TYR A 14 3.51 3.65 3.77
N GLU A 15 3.73 3.76 2.46
CA GLU A 15 2.73 4.23 1.50
C GLU A 15 2.52 3.19 0.40
N LEU A 16 1.26 2.79 0.19
CA LEU A 16 0.87 1.86 -0.86
C LEU A 16 0.47 2.62 -2.12
N TYR A 17 1.14 2.30 -3.24
CA TYR A 17 0.89 2.91 -4.53
C TYR A 17 0.81 1.87 -5.64
N ASN A 18 -0.16 2.03 -6.52
CA ASN A 18 -0.21 1.30 -7.78
C ASN A 18 0.56 2.07 -8.85
N ARG A 19 1.53 1.40 -9.50
CA ARG A 19 2.37 1.98 -10.57
C ARG A 19 1.89 1.61 -11.98
N GLY A 20 0.64 1.15 -12.11
CA GLY A 20 0.05 0.65 -13.36
C GLY A 20 0.39 -0.80 -13.70
N THR A 21 1.45 -1.36 -13.09
CA THR A 21 1.88 -2.76 -13.25
C THR A 21 1.66 -3.60 -11.99
N GLY A 22 0.98 -3.03 -11.00
CA GLY A 22 0.64 -3.64 -9.72
C GLY A 22 0.89 -2.72 -8.54
N TRP A 23 0.61 -3.24 -7.35
CA TRP A 23 0.73 -2.52 -6.09
C TRP A 23 2.11 -2.64 -5.45
N TRP A 24 2.59 -1.53 -4.89
CA TRP A 24 3.90 -1.42 -4.27
C TRP A 24 3.81 -0.70 -2.94
N LEU A 25 4.37 -1.31 -1.91
CA LEU A 25 4.51 -0.74 -0.58
C LEU A 25 5.86 -0.04 -0.48
N ASN A 26 5.86 1.28 -0.40
CA ASN A 26 7.07 2.09 -0.32
C ASN A 26 7.32 2.54 1.12
N ALA A 27 8.58 2.47 1.55
CA ALA A 27 8.98 2.98 2.86
C ALA A 27 8.83 4.51 2.95
N PRO A 28 8.59 5.06 4.15
CA PRO A 28 8.53 6.49 4.36
C PRO A 28 9.84 7.17 3.98
N LYS A 29 9.77 8.36 3.35
CA LYS A 29 10.93 9.17 2.92
C LYS A 29 11.96 9.48 4.02
N ARG A 30 11.61 9.35 5.30
CA ARG A 30 12.52 9.57 6.44
C ARG A 30 13.40 8.37 6.77
N ALA A 31 13.14 7.19 6.20
CA ALA A 31 14.03 6.05 6.33
C ALA A 31 15.25 6.27 5.42
N SER A 32 16.34 6.80 5.99
CA SER A 32 17.65 6.89 5.32
C SER A 32 18.18 5.48 5.02
N GLY A 33 17.83 4.95 3.86
CA GLY A 33 18.24 3.64 3.38
C GLY A 33 17.34 3.26 2.23
N ALA A 34 17.90 2.73 1.14
CA ALA A 34 17.18 2.38 -0.07
C ALA A 34 15.82 1.75 0.27
N ALA A 35 14.74 2.47 -0.04
CA ALA A 35 13.40 2.03 0.25
C ALA A 35 13.10 0.82 -0.64
N ASP A 36 13.27 -0.38 -0.09
CA ASP A 36 12.81 -1.63 -0.72
C ASP A 36 11.30 -1.50 -0.92
N ALA A 37 10.91 -1.16 -2.16
CA ALA A 37 9.53 -1.17 -2.57
C ALA A 37 9.11 -2.63 -2.69
N VAL A 38 8.30 -3.10 -1.76
CA VAL A 38 7.82 -4.48 -1.78
C VAL A 38 6.60 -4.56 -2.67
N LYS A 39 6.64 -5.45 -3.66
CA LYS A 39 5.47 -5.72 -4.51
C LYS A 39 4.40 -6.40 -3.66
N VAL A 40 3.19 -5.86 -3.71
CA VAL A 40 2.00 -6.43 -3.08
C VAL A 40 1.17 -7.10 -4.16
N ASP A 41 0.57 -8.23 -3.81
CA ASP A 41 -0.30 -8.95 -4.71
C ASP A 41 -1.61 -8.19 -4.94
N ASP A 42 -2.07 -8.15 -6.19
CA ASP A 42 -3.29 -7.42 -6.56
C ASP A 42 -4.55 -8.09 -5.98
N ASP A 43 -4.62 -9.43 -5.92
CA ASP A 43 -5.76 -10.13 -5.32
C ASP A 43 -5.87 -9.80 -3.82
N LEU A 44 -4.73 -9.73 -3.13
CA LEU A 44 -4.69 -9.32 -1.73
C LEU A 44 -5.17 -7.86 -1.55
N MET A 45 -4.74 -6.94 -2.42
CA MET A 45 -5.18 -5.55 -2.36
C MET A 45 -6.68 -5.40 -2.62
N ASN A 46 -7.23 -6.12 -3.60
CA ASN A 46 -8.66 -6.16 -3.86
C ASN A 46 -9.43 -6.74 -2.66
N ALA A 47 -8.92 -7.81 -2.04
CA ALA A 47 -9.55 -8.38 -0.85
C ALA A 47 -9.58 -7.38 0.33
N LEU A 48 -8.50 -6.62 0.53
CA LEU A 48 -8.40 -5.60 1.59
C LEU A 48 -9.32 -4.40 1.35
N GLU A 49 -9.50 -4.00 0.10
CA GLU A 49 -10.47 -2.97 -0.27
C GLU A 49 -11.91 -3.46 -0.06
N LEU A 50 -12.20 -4.69 -0.52
CA LEU A 50 -13.54 -5.29 -0.43
C LEU A 50 -13.98 -5.51 1.02
N ASP A 51 -13.04 -5.90 1.89
CA ASP A 51 -13.25 -6.05 3.34
C ASP A 51 -13.31 -4.69 4.08
N GLY A 52 -12.96 -3.59 3.40
CA GLY A 52 -12.91 -2.25 3.98
C GLY A 52 -11.73 -2.03 4.92
N THR A 53 -10.74 -2.93 4.92
CA THR A 53 -9.48 -2.76 5.67
C THR A 53 -8.63 -1.62 5.09
N LEU A 54 -8.69 -1.41 3.77
CA LEU A 54 -8.02 -0.32 3.08
C LEU A 54 -8.99 0.43 2.19
N ARG A 55 -8.69 1.70 1.93
CA ARG A 55 -9.40 2.52 0.95
C ARG A 55 -8.47 2.87 -0.19
N ILE A 56 -8.90 2.55 -1.40
CA ILE A 56 -8.19 2.95 -2.61
C ILE A 56 -8.63 4.36 -3.01
N ILE A 57 -7.66 5.25 -3.15
CA ILE A 57 -7.81 6.61 -3.64
C ILE A 57 -7.23 6.69 -5.05
N MET A 58 -8.10 6.90 -6.02
CA MET A 58 -7.67 7.27 -7.37
C MET A 58 -7.20 8.72 -7.38
N LEU A 59 -5.92 8.90 -7.68
CA LEU A 59 -5.33 10.17 -8.08
C LEU A 59 -5.40 10.27 -9.62
N THR A 60 -5.19 11.48 -10.14
CA THR A 60 -5.33 11.80 -11.58
C THR A 60 -4.56 10.88 -12.54
N ARG A 61 -3.49 10.22 -12.09
CA ARG A 61 -2.68 9.28 -12.89
C ARG A 61 -2.15 8.06 -12.13
N SER A 62 -2.58 7.87 -10.88
CA SER A 62 -2.07 6.81 -10.01
C SER A 62 -3.11 6.42 -8.99
N MET A 63 -3.01 5.20 -8.45
CA MET A 63 -3.85 4.78 -7.32
C MET A 63 -2.98 4.72 -6.07
N ARG A 64 -3.52 5.19 -4.96
CA ARG A 64 -2.94 5.08 -3.62
C ARG A 64 -3.89 4.25 -2.77
N ALA A 65 -3.38 3.47 -1.84
CA ALA A 65 -4.21 2.88 -0.80
C ALA A 65 -3.78 3.42 0.57
N GLU A 66 -4.75 3.67 1.43
CA GLU A 66 -4.54 4.10 2.81
C GLU A 66 -5.52 3.40 3.75
N LEU A 67 -5.18 3.39 5.04
CA LEU A 67 -6.09 2.88 6.06
C LEU A 67 -7.28 3.84 6.20
N PRO A 68 -8.52 3.33 6.26
CA PRO A 68 -9.67 4.16 6.58
C PRO A 68 -9.47 4.80 7.98
N GLN A 69 -9.79 6.08 8.10
CA GLN A 69 -9.78 6.81 9.38
C GLN A 69 -10.92 6.38 10.29
#